data_AF-H2XM71-F1
#
_entry.id   AF-H2XM71-F1
#
_cell.length_a   1.000
_cell.length_b   1.000
_cell.length_c   1.000
_cell.angle_alpha   90.00
_cell.angle_beta   90.00
_cell.angle_gamma   90.00
#
_symmetry.space_group_name_H-M   'P 1'
#
loop_
_entity.id
_entity.type
_entity.pdbx_description
1 polymer ?
#
loop_
_entity_poly.entity_id
_entity_poly.type
_entity_poly.pdbx_seq_one_letter_code
_entity_poly.pdbx_strand_id
1 'polypeptide(L)'
;MTDKCEAEINAVESSFQDCKVLLCDFHREQAWERWVKKTDNGVGDRKKAVLSGLRAVAKAENMVELKSAVDSLTNSEAYTQNAKLQTYFQSAWLPQKERWVSLYRLGKMRVPIGTNNGVERQNKMLKE
;
A
#
# COMPACT_ATOMS: atom_id res chain seq x y z
N MET A 1 1.76 -11.28 7.79
CA MET A 1 1.69 -9.96 7.12
C MET A 1 2.52 -8.98 7.91
N THR A 2 3.16 -8.02 7.27
CA THR A 2 3.95 -7.01 7.98
C THR A 2 3.80 -5.62 7.38
N ASP A 3 4.46 -4.65 7.99
CA ASP A 3 4.63 -3.30 7.46
C ASP A 3 5.46 -3.34 6.18
N LYS A 4 5.56 -2.23 5.46
CA LYS A 4 6.51 -2.14 4.35
C LYS A 4 7.94 -1.92 4.89
N CYS A 5 8.46 -2.92 5.60
CA CYS A 5 9.80 -2.95 6.16
C CYS A 5 10.64 -4.03 5.47
N GLU A 6 11.67 -3.62 4.73
CA GLU A 6 12.52 -4.57 3.98
C GLU A 6 13.27 -5.52 4.91
N ALA A 7 13.75 -5.03 6.06
CA ALA A 7 14.43 -5.87 7.04
C ALA A 7 13.52 -6.99 7.57
N GLU A 8 12.26 -6.67 7.90
CA GLU A 8 11.28 -7.66 8.36
C GLU A 8 10.87 -8.63 7.25
N ILE A 9 10.61 -8.12 6.05
CA ILE A 9 10.29 -8.95 4.88
C ILE A 9 11.41 -9.96 4.66
N ASN A 10 12.66 -9.49 4.61
CA ASN A 10 13.82 -10.34 4.37
C ASN A 10 14.06 -11.33 5.52
N ALA A 11 13.89 -10.90 6.77
CA ALA A 11 14.05 -11.79 7.93
C ALA A 11 13.03 -12.94 7.92
N VAL A 12 11.77 -12.66 7.59
CA VAL A 12 10.72 -13.69 7.52
C VAL A 12 10.96 -14.62 6.32
N GLU A 13 11.21 -14.10 5.13
CA GLU A 13 11.38 -14.92 3.93
C GLU A 13 12.67 -15.75 3.94
N SER A 14 13.71 -15.28 4.64
CA SER A 14 14.94 -16.08 4.84
C SER A 14 14.79 -17.15 5.92
N SER A 15 13.95 -16.92 6.94
CA SER A 15 13.71 -17.90 8.01
C SER A 15 12.69 -18.97 7.63
N PHE A 16 11.69 -18.61 6.82
CA PHE A 16 10.61 -19.49 6.38
C PHE A 16 10.64 -19.62 4.87
N GLN A 17 11.38 -20.61 4.40
CA GLN A 17 11.51 -20.90 2.97
C GLN A 17 10.12 -21.14 2.35
N ASP A 18 9.94 -20.68 1.10
CA ASP A 18 8.67 -20.69 0.36
C ASP A 18 7.54 -19.81 0.92
N CYS A 19 7.79 -19.06 2.00
CA CYS A 19 6.87 -18.02 2.46
C CYS A 19 7.00 -16.77 1.58
N LYS A 20 5.85 -16.13 1.29
CA LYS A 20 5.80 -14.79 0.71
C LYS A 20 5.11 -13.84 1.68
N VAL A 21 5.82 -12.81 2.11
CA VAL A 21 5.28 -11.81 3.03
C VAL A 21 4.29 -10.89 2.29
N LEU A 22 3.06 -10.85 2.76
CA LEU A 22 2.06 -9.88 2.34
C LEU A 22 2.12 -8.63 3.23
N LEU A 23 1.86 -7.46 2.63
CA LEU A 23 1.77 -6.20 3.39
C LEU A 23 0.39 -6.09 4.06
N CYS A 24 0.37 -5.57 5.28
CA CYS A 24 -0.86 -5.27 6.00
C CYS A 24 -1.61 -4.10 5.35
N ASP A 25 -2.92 -4.24 5.14
CA ASP A 25 -3.75 -3.18 4.54
C ASP A 25 -3.80 -1.91 5.39
N PHE A 26 -3.84 -2.07 6.71
CA PHE A 26 -3.86 -0.95 7.63
C PHE A 26 -2.57 -0.12 7.56
N HIS A 27 -1.41 -0.77 7.69
CA HIS A 27 -0.14 -0.06 7.68
C HIS A 27 0.19 0.50 6.30
N ARG A 28 -0.25 -0.17 5.22
CA ARG A 28 -0.23 0.41 3.88
C ARG A 28 -1.04 1.70 3.82
N GLU A 29 -2.28 1.68 4.31
CA GLU A 29 -3.15 2.86 4.32
C GLU A 29 -2.55 4.00 5.15
N GLN A 30 -2.04 3.71 6.35
CA GLN A 30 -1.35 4.70 7.18
C GLN A 30 -0.11 5.28 6.51
N ALA A 31 0.68 4.45 5.83
CA ALA A 31 1.87 4.92 5.11
C ALA A 31 1.48 5.90 4.00
N TRP A 32 0.42 5.58 3.23
CA TRP A 32 -0.11 6.47 2.22
C TRP A 32 -0.63 7.78 2.81
N GLU A 33 -1.46 7.71 3.86
CA GLU A 33 -2.00 8.90 4.51
C GLU A 33 -0.91 9.81 5.09
N ARG A 34 0.08 9.24 5.77
CA ARG A 34 1.23 10.00 6.30
C ARG A 34 2.03 10.65 5.19
N TRP A 35 2.26 9.92 4.09
CA TRP A 35 3.02 10.44 2.96
C TRP A 35 2.29 11.61 2.28
N VAL A 36 0.99 11.49 1.96
CA VAL A 36 0.26 12.58 1.31
C VAL A 36 0.03 13.79 2.22
N LYS A 37 0.06 13.62 3.56
CA LYS A 37 -0.08 14.71 4.53
C LYS A 37 1.17 15.61 4.61
N LYS A 38 2.36 15.08 4.35
CA LYS A 38 3.61 15.86 4.35
C LYS A 38 3.58 16.90 3.24
N THR A 39 3.64 18.18 3.61
CA THR A 39 3.61 19.33 2.67
C THR A 39 4.72 19.27 1.64
N ASP A 40 5.91 18.83 2.05
CA ASP A 40 7.10 18.74 1.20
C ASP A 40 6.94 17.74 0.05
N ASN A 41 5.95 16.84 0.13
CA ASN A 41 5.63 15.92 -0.95
C ASN A 41 4.78 16.57 -2.05
N GLY A 42 4.34 17.82 -1.89
CA GLY A 42 3.74 18.61 -2.96
C GLY A 42 2.37 18.11 -3.44
N VAL A 43 1.64 17.34 -2.62
CA VAL A 43 0.33 16.78 -3.02
C VAL A 43 -0.80 17.82 -2.89
N GLY A 44 -0.67 18.79 -1.97
CA GLY A 44 -1.62 19.90 -1.81
C GLY A 44 -3.07 19.43 -1.62
N ASP A 45 -3.99 20.00 -2.39
CA ASP A 45 -5.42 19.66 -2.34
C ASP A 45 -5.78 18.36 -3.06
N ARG A 46 -4.82 17.79 -3.80
CA ARG A 46 -5.02 16.55 -4.59
C ARG A 46 -4.92 15.29 -3.74
N LYS A 47 -4.74 15.39 -2.42
CA LYS A 47 -4.58 14.27 -1.47
C LYS A 47 -5.67 13.21 -1.63
N LYS A 48 -6.94 13.63 -1.69
CA LYS A 48 -8.07 12.71 -1.84
C LYS A 48 -8.03 11.94 -3.16
N ALA A 49 -7.68 12.61 -4.26
CA ALA A 49 -7.58 11.99 -5.58
C ALA A 49 -6.43 10.96 -5.62
N VAL A 50 -5.26 11.32 -5.08
CA VAL A 50 -4.10 10.42 -4.98
C VAL A 50 -4.43 9.19 -4.14
N LEU A 51 -5.00 9.36 -2.95
CA LEU A 51 -5.42 8.23 -2.11
C LEU A 51 -6.46 7.36 -2.80
N SER A 52 -7.42 7.95 -3.50
CA SER A 52 -8.43 7.20 -4.28
C SER A 52 -7.77 6.32 -5.34
N GLY A 53 -6.82 6.86 -6.11
CA GLY A 53 -6.09 6.09 -7.11
C GLY A 53 -5.25 4.95 -6.51
N LEU A 54 -4.51 5.22 -5.43
CA LEU A 54 -3.76 4.17 -4.72
C LEU A 54 -4.66 3.04 -4.21
N ARG A 55 -5.82 3.40 -3.63
CA ARG A 55 -6.82 2.44 -3.15
C ARG A 55 -7.47 1.65 -4.29
N ALA A 56 -7.70 2.28 -5.45
CA ALA A 56 -8.20 1.59 -6.64
C ALA A 56 -7.22 0.52 -7.11
N VAL A 57 -5.92 0.84 -7.16
CA VAL A 57 -4.86 -0.14 -7.50
C VAL A 57 -4.84 -1.28 -6.49
N ALA A 58 -4.96 -1.01 -5.18
CA ALA A 58 -4.98 -2.06 -4.17
C ALA A 58 -6.17 -3.00 -4.30
N LYS A 59 -7.34 -2.48 -4.69
CA LYS A 59 -8.59 -3.25 -4.75
C LYS A 59 -8.75 -4.06 -6.03
N ALA A 60 -7.95 -3.83 -7.07
CA ALA A 60 -8.05 -4.56 -8.32
C ALA A 60 -7.97 -6.08 -8.10
N GLU A 61 -8.96 -6.80 -8.67
CA GLU A 61 -9.15 -8.23 -8.49
C GLU A 61 -8.75 -9.06 -9.72
N ASN A 62 -8.41 -8.39 -10.83
CA ASN A 62 -7.90 -9.01 -12.05
C ASN A 62 -6.89 -8.10 -12.76
N MET A 63 -6.18 -8.65 -13.75
CA MET A 63 -5.13 -7.93 -14.47
C MET A 63 -5.66 -6.72 -15.25
N VAL A 64 -6.91 -6.78 -15.73
CA VAL A 64 -7.54 -5.68 -16.49
C VAL A 64 -7.82 -4.51 -15.56
N GLU A 65 -8.43 -4.76 -14.40
CA GLU A 65 -8.66 -3.76 -13.36
C GLU A 65 -7.35 -3.17 -12.84
N LEU A 66 -6.32 -4.00 -12.62
CA LEU A 66 -5.03 -3.52 -12.12
C LEU A 66 -4.40 -2.57 -13.13
N LYS A 67 -4.35 -2.96 -14.41
CA LYS A 67 -3.83 -2.11 -15.48
C LYS A 67 -4.63 -0.81 -15.57
N SER A 68 -5.96 -0.88 -15.58
CA SER A 68 -6.83 0.29 -15.67
C SER A 68 -6.65 1.25 -14.49
N ALA A 69 -6.54 0.74 -13.26
CA ALA A 69 -6.32 1.54 -12.07
C ALA A 69 -4.94 2.20 -12.05
N VAL A 70 -3.90 1.46 -12.48
CA VAL A 70 -2.54 2.01 -12.62
C VAL A 70 -2.53 3.11 -13.68
N ASP A 71 -3.08 2.84 -14.87
CA ASP A 71 -3.14 3.82 -15.97
C ASP A 71 -3.92 5.08 -15.53
N SER A 72 -5.03 4.93 -14.81
CA SER A 72 -5.82 6.05 -14.31
C SER A 72 -5.05 6.90 -13.29
N LEU A 73 -4.29 6.26 -12.39
CA LEU A 73 -3.45 6.97 -11.42
C LEU A 73 -2.28 7.69 -12.14
N THR A 74 -1.57 6.99 -13.03
CA THR A 74 -0.37 7.53 -13.68
C THR A 74 -0.66 8.61 -14.73
N ASN A 75 -1.86 8.60 -15.32
CA ASN A 75 -2.32 9.65 -16.23
C ASN A 75 -3.00 10.83 -15.51
N SER A 76 -3.23 10.74 -14.19
CA SER A 76 -3.85 11.83 -13.44
C SER A 76 -2.94 13.06 -13.34
N GLU A 77 -3.52 14.26 -13.36
CA GLU A 77 -2.78 15.51 -13.19
C GLU A 77 -1.98 15.55 -11.88
N ALA A 78 -2.54 14.97 -10.82
CA ALA A 78 -1.87 14.85 -9.52
C ALA A 78 -0.56 14.08 -9.59
N TYR A 79 -0.49 13.08 -10.47
CA TYR A 79 0.67 12.23 -10.68
C TYR A 79 1.67 12.84 -11.67
N THR A 80 1.18 13.28 -12.84
CA THR A 80 2.04 13.79 -13.92
C THR A 80 2.77 15.08 -13.53
N GLN A 81 2.16 15.91 -12.68
CA GLN A 81 2.78 17.17 -12.21
C GLN A 81 3.59 17.03 -10.91
N ASN A 82 3.71 15.83 -10.32
CA ASN A 82 4.41 15.64 -9.05
C ASN A 82 5.46 14.52 -9.13
N ALA A 83 6.71 14.90 -9.38
CA ALA A 83 7.83 13.96 -9.47
C ALA A 83 8.03 13.11 -8.19
N LYS A 84 7.78 13.67 -7.01
CA LYS A 84 7.90 12.91 -5.74
C LYS A 84 6.84 11.82 -5.65
N LEU A 85 5.62 12.07 -6.11
CA LEU A 85 4.57 11.05 -6.19
C LEU A 85 4.92 9.96 -7.21
N GLN A 86 5.51 10.34 -8.35
CA GLN A 86 5.98 9.39 -9.35
C GLN A 86 7.03 8.43 -8.76
N THR A 87 8.08 8.98 -8.14
CA THR A 87 9.10 8.17 -7.45
C THR A 87 8.50 7.33 -6.33
N TYR A 88 7.62 7.92 -5.51
CA TYR A 88 6.99 7.20 -4.41
C TYR A 88 6.20 5.97 -4.91
N PHE A 89 5.42 6.14 -5.97
CA PHE A 89 4.64 5.03 -6.52
C PHE A 89 5.49 4.03 -7.29
N GLN A 90 6.30 4.48 -8.26
CA GLN A 90 7.08 3.61 -9.15
C GLN A 90 8.23 2.88 -8.46
N SER A 91 8.89 3.53 -7.49
CA SER A 91 10.04 2.92 -6.82
C SER A 91 9.63 2.18 -5.56
N ALA A 92 8.70 2.70 -4.75
CA ALA A 92 8.37 2.07 -3.48
C ALA A 92 7.23 1.05 -3.58
N TRP A 93 6.15 1.33 -4.32
CA TRP A 93 4.91 0.56 -4.23
C TRP A 93 4.68 -0.40 -5.39
N LEU A 94 4.83 0.08 -6.63
CA LEU A 94 4.55 -0.70 -7.83
C LEU A 94 5.40 -1.97 -7.99
N PRO A 95 6.72 -1.98 -7.65
CA PRO A 95 7.54 -3.19 -7.72
C PRO A 95 7.06 -4.27 -6.75
N GLN A 96 6.46 -3.85 -5.63
CA GLN A 96 5.96 -4.72 -4.56
C GLN A 96 4.46 -5.05 -4.71
N LYS A 97 3.82 -4.74 -5.85
CA LYS A 97 2.36 -4.90 -6.08
C LYS A 97 1.80 -6.27 -5.66
N GLU A 98 2.58 -7.33 -5.86
CA GLU A 98 2.16 -8.69 -5.52
C GLU A 98 1.99 -8.94 -4.02
N ARG A 99 2.53 -8.06 -3.17
CA ARG A 99 2.40 -8.16 -1.71
C ARG A 99 1.14 -7.45 -1.19
N TRP A 100 0.52 -6.57 -1.96
CA TRP A 100 -0.51 -5.66 -1.44
C TRP A 100 -1.75 -5.43 -2.32
N VAL A 101 -1.73 -5.86 -3.58
CA VAL A 101 -2.92 -5.80 -4.45
C VAL A 101 -3.77 -7.06 -4.27
N SER A 102 -5.09 -6.89 -4.19
CA SER A 102 -6.08 -7.97 -3.97
C SER A 102 -5.96 -9.12 -4.96
N LEU A 103 -5.74 -8.85 -6.24
CA LEU A 103 -5.50 -9.84 -7.29
C LEU A 103 -4.50 -10.93 -6.86
N TYR A 104 -3.38 -10.55 -6.26
CA TYR A 104 -2.32 -11.49 -5.88
C TYR A 104 -2.57 -12.20 -4.54
N ARG A 105 -3.63 -11.80 -3.83
CA ARG A 105 -4.09 -12.43 -2.58
C ARG A 105 -5.23 -13.42 -2.81
N LEU A 106 -5.96 -13.31 -3.92
CA LEU A 106 -7.04 -14.22 -4.31
C LEU A 106 -6.52 -15.66 -4.34
N GLY A 107 -7.17 -16.53 -3.57
CA GLY A 107 -6.82 -17.95 -3.42
C GLY A 107 -5.84 -18.28 -2.29
N LYS A 108 -5.18 -17.29 -1.66
CA LYS A 108 -4.20 -17.53 -0.57
C LYS A 108 -4.67 -17.09 0.81
N MET A 109 -5.51 -16.06 0.93
CA MET A 109 -6.22 -15.72 2.18
C MET A 109 -7.49 -14.89 1.88
N ARG A 110 -8.66 -15.41 2.26
CA ARG A 110 -9.97 -14.71 2.19
C ARG A 110 -10.39 -14.09 3.53
N VAL A 111 -9.52 -14.07 4.53
CA VAL A 111 -9.84 -13.37 5.77
C VAL A 111 -9.79 -11.88 5.45
N PRO A 112 -10.89 -11.11 5.67
CA PRO A 112 -10.78 -9.67 5.70
C PRO A 112 -9.90 -9.36 6.89
N ILE A 113 -8.62 -9.08 6.68
CA ILE A 113 -7.71 -8.67 7.76
C ILE A 113 -7.94 -7.18 8.01
N GLY A 114 -9.21 -6.85 8.27
CA GLY A 114 -9.71 -5.53 8.65
C GLY A 114 -9.94 -5.41 10.15
N THR A 115 -9.62 -6.44 10.94
CA THR A 115 -9.77 -6.40 12.40
C THR A 115 -8.40 -6.46 13.09
N ASN A 116 -7.66 -5.38 12.90
CA ASN A 116 -6.52 -4.97 13.71
C ASN A 116 -6.92 -4.39 15.09
N ASN A 117 -8.21 -4.39 15.43
CA ASN A 117 -8.74 -3.90 16.72
C ASN A 117 -8.01 -4.49 17.95
N GLY A 118 -7.27 -5.59 17.83
CA GLY A 118 -6.41 -6.13 18.90
C GLY A 118 -5.07 -5.39 19.03
N VAL A 119 -4.24 -5.42 17.99
CA VAL A 119 -2.86 -4.91 18.03
C VAL A 119 -2.82 -3.38 18.12
N GLU A 120 -3.73 -2.67 17.46
CA GLU A 120 -3.78 -1.21 17.51
C GLU A 120 -4.35 -0.67 18.81
N ARG A 121 -5.35 -1.36 19.38
CA ARG A 121 -5.84 -1.03 20.72
C ARG A 121 -4.72 -1.20 21.74
N GLN A 122 -3.94 -2.27 21.64
CA GLN A 122 -2.75 -2.46 22.48
C GLN A 122 -1.71 -1.35 22.26
N ASN A 123 -1.39 -1.00 21.01
CA ASN A 123 -0.46 0.09 20.70
C ASN A 123 -0.93 1.46 21.19
N LYS A 124 -2.24 1.73 21.18
CA LYS A 124 -2.82 2.96 21.74
C LYS A 124 -2.69 2.97 23.27
N MET A 125 -3.03 1.86 23.93
CA MET A 125 -2.89 1.71 25.39
C MET A 125 -1.44 1.84 25.87
N LEU A 126 -0.46 1.50 25.04
CA LEU A 126 0.97 1.60 25.38
C LEU A 126 1.58 2.99 25.12
N LYS A 127 0.85 3.88 24.45
CA LYS A 127 1.29 5.25 24.12
C LYS A 127 0.57 6.32 24.95
N GLU A 128 -0.39 5.93 25.78
CA GLU A 128 -1.01 6.71 26.85
C GLU A 128 -0.25 6.47 28.15
#